data_AF-A0A2N3F8A0-F1
#
_entry.id   AF-A0A2N3F8A0-F1
#
_cell.length_a   1.000
_cell.length_b   1.000
_cell.length_c   1.000
_cell.angle_alpha   90.00
_cell.angle_beta   90.00
_cell.angle_gamma   90.00
#
_symmetry.space_group_name_H-M   'P 1'
#
loop_
_entity.id
_entity.type
_entity.pdbx_description
1 polymer ?
#
loop_
_entity_poly.entity_id
_entity_poly.type
_entity_poly.pdbx_seq_one_letter_code
_entity_poly.pdbx_strand_id
1 'polypeptide(L)'
;MMVYPIARQRRGATNVEYILLMICAALAVTLGVSVLSNAMMLKHIQVAEALSAVAVGTQEVASTFESAESTITDNGNGSITIAVSGSGVPPYSLIKDDVQVAEDNAPVFIVPKTNGTYEVRDAAGHTSLPVVVSLPAANIVIDGTMTDWAPLVSSPTGHITDTIEPTDPDPNGQPSDDLYLLSAYGDTSYLYLHATRVAGGSANAFWTMYLDIDADGRMEAATDFVLVVNTRMSSVLSTTLYRYGGVDDPINGDGSKTVGSLGSSVAASTTTGYAADRSAIECRVPWSALGVAGRVPTRVKWSMTSGITLPSMVIDNTPSMMAVTP
;
A
#
# COMPACT_ATOMS: atom_id res chain seq x y z
N MET A 1 26.01 17.10 -104.52
CA MET A 1 26.77 17.08 -103.25
C MET A 1 26.19 18.17 -102.35
N MET A 2 25.26 17.80 -101.46
CA MET A 2 24.47 18.76 -100.67
C MET A 2 25.30 19.17 -99.45
N VAL A 3 25.96 20.33 -99.55
CA VAL A 3 26.73 20.91 -98.44
C VAL A 3 25.75 21.41 -97.39
N TYR A 4 25.48 20.60 -96.37
CA TYR A 4 24.75 21.07 -95.21
C TYR A 4 25.54 22.21 -94.56
N PRO A 5 24.91 23.36 -94.29
CA PRO A 5 25.63 24.52 -93.78
C PRO A 5 26.16 24.22 -92.38
N ILE A 6 27.49 24.14 -92.24
CA ILE A 6 28.27 23.92 -91.01
C ILE A 6 27.78 24.81 -89.84
N ALA A 7 27.21 25.97 -90.14
CA ALA A 7 26.59 26.87 -89.17
C ALA A 7 25.44 26.23 -88.36
N ARG A 8 24.65 25.31 -88.95
CA ARG A 8 23.51 24.67 -88.26
C ARG A 8 23.98 23.60 -87.26
N GLN A 9 25.04 22.86 -87.60
CA GLN A 9 25.66 21.89 -86.70
C GLN A 9 26.33 22.56 -85.50
N ARG A 10 27.01 23.70 -85.69
CA ARG A 10 27.60 24.46 -84.58
C ARG A 10 26.55 24.98 -83.59
N ARG A 11 25.41 25.49 -84.08
CA ARG A 11 24.29 25.92 -83.19
C ARG A 11 23.69 24.76 -82.39
N GLY A 12 23.58 23.58 -82.98
CA GLY A 12 23.11 22.38 -82.29
C GLY A 12 24.03 21.97 -81.13
N ALA A 13 25.34 21.93 -81.38
CA ALA A 13 26.33 21.59 -80.36
C ALA A 13 26.32 22.59 -79.18
N THR A 14 26.32 23.89 -79.47
CA THR A 14 26.26 24.93 -78.43
C THR A 14 24.98 24.82 -77.58
N ASN A 15 23.83 24.52 -78.20
CA ASN A 15 22.58 24.36 -77.45
C ASN A 15 22.61 23.14 -76.50
N VAL A 16 23.25 22.04 -76.91
CA VAL A 16 23.39 20.85 -76.05
C VAL A 16 24.32 21.13 -74.86
N GLU A 17 25.41 21.85 -75.08
CA GLU A 17 26.30 22.29 -73.99
C GLU A 17 25.57 23.17 -72.98
N TYR A 18 24.75 24.13 -73.44
CA TYR A 18 23.93 24.96 -72.54
C TYR A 18 22.93 24.13 -71.74
N ILE A 19 22.26 23.16 -72.35
CA ILE A 19 21.29 22.28 -71.65
C ILE A 19 22.00 21.46 -70.57
N LEU A 20 23.17 20.88 -70.90
CA LEU A 20 23.95 20.10 -69.92
C LEU A 20 24.41 20.97 -68.76
N LEU A 21 24.87 22.20 -69.03
CA LEU A 21 25.25 23.15 -67.98
C LEU A 21 24.06 23.53 -67.10
N MET A 22 22.87 23.74 -67.66
CA MET A 22 21.67 24.03 -66.87
C MET A 22 21.25 22.84 -65.98
N ILE A 23 21.33 21.61 -66.50
CA ILE A 23 21.03 20.40 -65.72
C ILE A 23 22.05 20.22 -64.59
N CYS A 24 23.35 20.36 -64.88
CA CYS A 24 24.40 20.27 -63.85
C CYS A 24 24.23 21.35 -62.78
N ALA A 25 23.91 22.59 -63.17
CA ALA A 25 23.65 23.67 -62.22
C ALA A 25 22.42 23.39 -61.35
N ALA A 26 21.32 22.91 -61.94
CA ALA A 26 20.12 22.55 -61.20
C ALA A 26 20.39 21.43 -60.19
N LEU A 27 21.09 20.36 -60.59
CA LEU A 27 21.45 19.26 -59.71
C LEU A 27 22.38 19.71 -58.57
N ALA A 28 23.36 20.57 -58.86
CA ALA A 28 24.26 21.13 -57.84
C ALA A 28 23.49 21.95 -56.80
N VAL A 29 22.51 22.76 -57.23
CA VAL A 29 21.63 23.51 -56.32
C VAL A 29 20.77 22.58 -55.47
N THR A 30 20.13 21.58 -56.08
CA THR A 30 19.27 20.63 -55.34
C THR A 30 20.06 19.84 -54.30
N LEU A 31 21.25 19.35 -54.66
CA LEU A 31 22.14 18.66 -53.71
C LEU A 31 22.62 19.60 -52.60
N GLY A 32 23.01 20.83 -52.94
CA GLY A 32 23.43 21.83 -51.96
C GLY A 32 22.34 22.17 -50.94
N VAL A 33 21.10 22.36 -51.40
CA VAL A 33 19.95 22.65 -50.53
C VAL A 33 19.62 21.44 -49.64
N SER A 34 19.68 20.22 -50.17
CA SER A 34 19.42 19.00 -49.40
C SER A 34 20.44 18.79 -48.27
N VAL A 35 21.73 18.98 -48.56
CA VAL A 35 22.80 18.87 -47.55
C VAL A 35 22.65 19.95 -46.48
N LEU A 36 22.35 21.20 -46.88
CA LEU A 36 22.15 22.30 -45.94
C LEU A 36 20.94 22.07 -45.03
N SER A 37 19.83 21.58 -45.59
CA SER A 37 18.61 21.25 -44.84
C SER A 37 18.87 20.18 -43.77
N ASN A 38 19.55 19.10 -44.14
CA ASN A 38 19.90 18.03 -43.19
C ASN A 38 20.84 18.52 -42.09
N ALA A 39 21.83 19.35 -42.43
CA ALA A 39 22.75 19.93 -41.44
C ALA A 39 22.05 20.85 -40.45
N MET A 40 21.10 21.67 -40.92
CA MET A 40 20.29 22.54 -40.04
C MET A 40 19.35 21.74 -39.14
N MET A 41 18.72 20.68 -39.65
CA MET A 41 17.86 19.81 -38.85
C MET A 41 18.66 19.13 -37.73
N LEU A 42 19.85 18.59 -38.05
CA LEU A 42 20.71 17.98 -37.04
C LEU A 42 21.17 18.99 -35.98
N LYS A 43 21.43 20.24 -36.38
CA LYS A 43 21.77 21.32 -35.43
C LYS A 43 20.60 21.72 -34.54
N HIS A 44 19.38 21.79 -35.06
CA HIS A 44 18.20 22.04 -34.23
C HIS A 44 17.95 20.91 -33.22
N ILE A 45 18.15 19.65 -33.61
CA ILE A 45 18.05 18.51 -32.69
C ILE A 45 19.11 18.63 -31.59
N GLN A 46 20.38 18.88 -31.96
CA GLN A 46 21.46 19.06 -30.98
C GLN A 46 21.22 20.24 -30.03
N VAL A 47 20.64 21.35 -30.51
CA VAL A 47 20.30 22.50 -29.67
C VAL A 47 19.12 22.18 -28.76
N ALA A 48 18.11 21.44 -29.24
CA ALA A 48 16.98 21.00 -28.42
C ALA A 48 17.44 20.03 -27.31
N GLU A 49 18.32 19.09 -27.62
CA GLU A 49 18.94 18.17 -26.64
C GLU A 49 19.83 18.91 -25.64
N ALA A 50 20.60 19.91 -26.07
CA ALA A 50 21.41 20.72 -25.16
C ALA A 50 20.54 21.60 -24.25
N LEU A 51 19.44 22.16 -24.76
CA LEU A 51 18.50 22.95 -23.95
C LEU A 51 17.74 22.07 -22.97
N SER A 52 17.33 20.85 -23.35
CA SER A 52 16.69 19.92 -22.42
C SER A 52 17.68 19.40 -21.36
N ALA A 53 18.93 19.12 -21.73
CA ALA A 53 19.95 18.65 -20.78
C ALA A 53 20.42 19.75 -19.80
N VAL A 54 20.39 21.03 -20.19
CA VAL A 54 20.77 22.15 -19.30
C VAL A 54 19.63 22.58 -18.36
N ALA A 55 18.38 22.22 -18.65
CA ALA A 55 17.22 22.57 -17.81
C ALA A 55 16.82 21.48 -16.79
N VAL A 56 17.44 20.29 -16.83
CA VAL A 56 17.24 19.22 -15.83
C VAL A 56 18.48 19.08 -14.93
N GLY A 57 19.14 20.21 -14.64
CA GLY A 57 19.74 20.33 -13.33
C GLY A 57 18.57 20.35 -12.36
N THR A 58 18.48 19.36 -11.47
CA THR A 58 17.60 19.35 -10.30
C THR A 58 17.71 20.69 -9.59
N GLN A 59 16.87 21.63 -10.02
CA GLN A 59 16.41 22.68 -9.14
C GLN A 59 15.50 21.95 -8.17
N GLU A 60 16.11 21.33 -7.15
CA GLU A 60 15.49 21.33 -5.83
C GLU A 60 15.31 22.81 -5.48
N VAL A 61 14.28 23.43 -6.05
CA VAL A 61 13.61 24.50 -5.35
C VAL A 61 13.18 23.80 -4.07
N ALA A 62 13.90 24.07 -2.99
CA ALA A 62 13.45 23.81 -1.64
C ALA A 62 12.20 24.69 -1.41
N SER A 63 11.13 24.43 -2.15
CA SER A 63 9.79 24.67 -1.68
C SER A 63 9.50 23.50 -0.78
N THR A 64 9.94 23.60 0.47
CA THR A 64 9.21 23.00 1.57
C THR A 64 7.73 23.25 1.26
N PHE A 65 6.93 22.19 1.15
CA PHE A 65 5.47 22.30 1.06
C PHE A 65 4.98 22.90 2.39
N GLU A 66 5.16 24.21 2.58
CA GLU A 66 4.42 24.98 3.57
C GLU A 66 3.08 25.30 2.93
N SER A 67 2.18 24.32 2.95
CA SER A 67 0.78 24.54 2.64
C SER A 67 0.16 25.34 3.79
N ALA A 68 0.33 26.66 3.77
CA ALA A 68 -0.36 27.54 4.72
C ALA A 68 -1.90 27.43 4.58
N GLU A 69 -2.43 26.88 3.48
CA GLU A 69 -3.87 26.79 3.22
C GLU A 69 -4.33 25.54 2.44
N SER A 70 -3.67 24.37 2.58
CA SER A 70 -4.30 23.15 2.04
C SER A 70 -5.49 22.78 2.90
N THR A 71 -6.70 22.96 2.37
CA THR A 71 -7.91 22.45 3.01
C THR A 71 -8.06 20.99 2.62
N ILE A 72 -7.81 20.10 3.58
CA ILE A 72 -8.15 18.69 3.48
C ILE A 72 -9.61 18.57 3.92
N THR A 73 -10.49 18.29 2.97
CA THR A 73 -11.93 18.08 3.24
C THR A 73 -12.23 16.60 3.12
N ASP A 74 -12.65 15.97 4.22
CA ASP A 74 -13.29 14.66 4.16
C ASP A 74 -14.73 14.84 3.64
N ASN A 75 -15.06 14.20 2.53
CA ASN A 75 -16.37 14.35 1.89
C ASN A 75 -17.44 13.44 2.50
N GLY A 76 -17.12 12.61 3.51
CA GLY A 76 -18.08 11.74 4.22
C GLY A 76 -18.61 10.56 3.41
N ASN A 77 -18.05 10.33 2.22
CA ASN A 77 -18.37 9.20 1.34
C ASN A 77 -17.16 8.27 1.11
N GLY A 78 -16.14 8.38 1.97
CA GLY A 78 -14.87 7.67 1.81
C GLY A 78 -13.93 8.29 0.77
N SER A 79 -14.10 9.57 0.41
CA SER A 79 -13.10 10.30 -0.39
C SER A 79 -12.62 11.53 0.35
N ILE A 80 -11.34 11.86 0.18
CA ILE A 80 -10.72 13.07 0.72
C ILE A 80 -10.40 14.00 -0.45
N THR A 81 -10.88 15.24 -0.38
CA THR A 81 -10.51 16.31 -1.29
C THR A 81 -9.35 17.10 -0.69
N ILE A 82 -8.22 17.16 -1.38
CA ILE A 82 -7.11 18.06 -1.02
C ILE A 82 -7.16 19.23 -1.99
N ALA A 83 -7.65 20.38 -1.53
CA ALA A 83 -7.59 21.61 -2.31
C ALA A 83 -6.24 22.28 -2.07
N VAL A 84 -5.43 22.40 -3.13
CA VAL A 84 -4.14 23.08 -3.07
C VAL A 84 -4.28 24.45 -3.74
N SER A 85 -4.39 25.51 -2.94
CA SER A 85 -4.34 26.90 -3.42
C SER A 85 -2.89 27.40 -3.41
N GLY A 86 -2.13 27.08 -4.45
CA GLY A 86 -0.85 27.73 -4.72
C GLY A 86 -1.04 28.94 -5.62
N SER A 87 -0.67 30.15 -5.19
CA SER A 87 -0.59 31.33 -6.06
C SER A 87 0.72 31.31 -6.88
N GLY A 88 0.91 30.24 -7.65
CA GLY A 88 2.00 30.08 -8.61
C GLY A 88 1.43 29.74 -9.96
N VAL A 89 1.95 30.36 -11.01
CA VAL A 89 1.58 30.05 -12.41
C VAL A 89 1.94 28.58 -12.66
N PRO A 90 1.04 27.78 -13.30
CA PRO A 90 1.31 26.41 -13.72
C PRO A 90 2.69 26.25 -14.39
N PRO A 91 3.33 25.06 -14.33
CA PRO A 91 2.73 23.76 -14.01
C PRO A 91 3.20 23.14 -12.68
N TYR A 92 2.28 22.48 -11.94
CA TYR A 92 2.64 21.52 -10.89
C TYR A 92 2.42 20.11 -11.44
N SER A 93 3.49 19.34 -11.60
CA SER A 93 3.39 17.92 -11.96
C SER A 93 3.53 17.07 -10.70
N LEU A 94 2.57 16.16 -10.48
CA LEU A 94 2.75 15.14 -9.44
C LEU A 94 3.60 14.03 -10.06
N ILE A 95 4.88 13.97 -9.68
CA ILE A 95 5.82 12.97 -10.16
C ILE A 95 6.06 11.96 -9.04
N LYS A 96 5.86 10.67 -9.34
CA LYS A 96 6.23 9.56 -8.46
C LYS A 96 7.18 8.65 -9.22
N ASP A 97 8.36 8.38 -8.66
CA ASP A 97 9.38 7.50 -9.27
C ASP A 97 9.71 7.89 -10.73
N ASP A 98 9.86 9.20 -11.00
CA ASP A 98 10.08 9.78 -12.33
C ASP A 98 8.93 9.59 -13.34
N VAL A 99 7.77 9.09 -12.91
CA VAL A 99 6.55 8.97 -13.74
C VAL A 99 5.59 10.10 -13.39
N GLN A 100 5.19 10.87 -14.40
CA GLN A 100 4.15 11.89 -14.27
C GLN A 100 2.79 11.20 -14.06
N VAL A 101 2.19 11.43 -12.88
CA VAL A 101 0.95 10.78 -12.45
C VAL A 101 -0.29 11.57 -12.84
N ALA A 102 -0.14 12.88 -13.06
CA ALA A 102 -1.22 13.75 -13.50
C ALA A 102 -0.71 14.80 -14.49
N GLU A 103 -1.50 15.04 -15.54
CA GLU A 103 -1.31 16.16 -16.48
C GLU A 103 -1.87 17.46 -15.90
N ASP A 104 -1.34 18.58 -16.39
CA ASP A 104 -1.67 19.94 -15.96
C ASP A 104 -3.19 20.18 -15.84
N ASN A 105 -3.60 20.68 -14.67
CA ASN A 105 -4.98 21.07 -14.35
C ASN A 105 -6.04 19.96 -14.41
N ALA A 106 -5.65 18.69 -14.53
CA ALA A 106 -6.60 17.59 -14.39
C ALA A 106 -6.87 17.31 -12.90
N PRO A 107 -8.14 17.27 -12.44
CA PRO A 107 -8.43 16.83 -11.09
C PRO A 107 -7.99 15.38 -10.91
N VAL A 108 -7.27 15.14 -9.82
CA VAL A 108 -6.80 13.81 -9.43
C VAL A 108 -7.70 13.30 -8.32
N PHE A 109 -8.19 12.09 -8.46
CA PHE A 109 -9.05 11.44 -7.47
C PHE A 109 -8.22 10.42 -6.68
N ILE A 110 -8.19 10.58 -5.36
CA ILE A 110 -7.66 9.56 -4.46
C ILE A 110 -8.82 8.67 -4.03
N VAL A 111 -8.84 7.45 -4.54
CA VAL A 111 -9.87 6.45 -4.21
C VAL A 111 -9.26 5.46 -3.21
N PRO A 112 -9.73 5.40 -1.95
CA PRO A 112 -9.28 4.35 -1.05
C PRO A 112 -9.73 2.99 -1.56
N LYS A 113 -8.82 2.02 -1.52
CA LYS A 113 -9.12 0.61 -1.73
C LYS A 113 -9.26 -0.10 -0.40
N THR A 114 -9.89 -1.27 -0.43
CA THR A 114 -9.79 -2.24 0.65
C THR A 114 -8.30 -2.56 0.91
N ASN A 115 -7.91 -2.66 2.18
CA ASN A 115 -6.54 -2.88 2.68
C ASN A 115 -5.64 -1.63 2.86
N GLY A 116 -6.21 -0.43 2.99
CA GLY A 116 -5.43 0.78 3.33
C GLY A 116 -4.51 1.28 2.21
N THR A 117 -4.71 0.79 0.98
CA THR A 117 -4.03 1.30 -0.21
C THR A 117 -4.90 2.35 -0.89
N TYR A 118 -4.28 3.29 -1.59
CA TYR A 118 -5.00 4.33 -2.33
C TYR A 118 -4.72 4.17 -3.82
N GLU A 119 -5.77 4.25 -4.62
CA GLU A 119 -5.69 4.39 -6.06
C GLU A 119 -5.73 5.86 -6.41
N VAL A 120 -4.76 6.31 -7.19
CA VAL A 120 -4.79 7.65 -7.75
C VAL A 120 -5.31 7.53 -9.18
N ARG A 121 -6.47 8.15 -9.44
CA ARG A 121 -7.12 8.16 -10.76
C ARG A 121 -7.07 9.55 -11.36
N ASP A 122 -6.84 9.63 -12.67
CA ASP A 122 -7.03 10.88 -13.41
C ASP A 122 -8.53 11.16 -13.68
N ALA A 123 -8.82 12.32 -14.27
CA ALA A 123 -10.18 12.73 -14.62
C ALA A 123 -10.85 11.84 -15.69
N ALA A 124 -10.07 11.07 -16.45
CA ALA A 124 -10.56 10.11 -17.43
C ALA A 124 -10.76 8.71 -16.83
N GLY A 125 -10.44 8.51 -15.54
CA GLY A 125 -10.55 7.24 -14.84
C GLY A 125 -9.38 6.29 -15.07
N HIS A 126 -8.28 6.74 -15.68
CA HIS A 126 -7.07 5.93 -15.79
C HIS A 126 -6.44 5.78 -14.41
N THR A 127 -6.06 4.55 -14.09
CA THR A 127 -5.45 4.21 -12.81
C THR A 127 -3.95 4.38 -12.91
N SER A 128 -3.40 5.36 -12.19
CA SER A 128 -1.97 5.37 -11.96
C SER A 128 -1.60 4.26 -10.96
N LEU A 129 -0.35 3.81 -11.03
CA LEU A 129 0.19 2.71 -10.23
C LEU A 129 -0.21 2.87 -8.75
N PRO A 130 -0.62 1.77 -8.07
CA PRO A 130 -1.12 1.83 -6.71
C PRO A 130 -0.19 2.63 -5.81
N VAL A 131 -0.72 3.68 -5.17
CA VAL A 131 -0.01 4.39 -4.11
C VAL A 131 -0.19 3.56 -2.86
N VAL A 132 0.78 2.69 -2.62
CA VAL A 132 0.92 1.98 -1.35
C VAL A 132 1.37 3.03 -0.34
N VAL A 133 0.43 3.51 0.48
CA VAL A 133 0.77 4.18 1.72
C VAL A 133 1.26 3.09 2.65
N SER A 134 2.58 2.87 2.61
CA SER A 134 3.25 1.99 3.56
C SER A 134 3.11 2.63 4.94
N LEU A 135 2.36 1.99 5.83
CA LEU A 135 2.40 2.38 7.23
C LEU A 135 3.85 2.18 7.71
N PRO A 136 4.40 3.11 8.51
CA PRO A 136 5.79 3.02 8.95
C PRO A 136 6.02 1.65 9.58
N ALA A 137 7.07 0.96 9.13
CA ALA A 137 7.45 -0.32 9.69
C ALA A 137 7.62 -0.16 11.21
N ALA A 138 6.80 -0.86 11.98
CA ALA A 138 6.89 -0.85 13.42
C ALA A 138 7.95 -1.87 13.84
N ASN A 139 8.97 -1.42 14.58
CA ASN A 139 9.93 -2.32 15.20
C ASN A 139 9.35 -2.84 16.51
N ILE A 140 8.48 -3.86 16.40
CA ILE A 140 7.78 -4.44 17.55
C ILE A 140 8.70 -5.41 18.30
N VAL A 141 8.85 -5.19 19.61
CA VAL A 141 9.63 -5.99 20.55
C VAL A 141 8.67 -6.58 21.58
N ILE A 142 8.56 -7.91 21.58
CA ILE A 142 7.71 -8.61 22.56
C ILE A 142 8.40 -8.62 23.94
N ASP A 143 8.06 -7.65 24.79
CA ASP A 143 8.63 -7.46 26.13
C ASP A 143 7.60 -7.13 27.23
N GLY A 144 6.30 -7.03 26.87
CA GLY A 144 5.21 -6.67 27.76
C GLY A 144 5.03 -5.16 27.93
N THR A 145 5.72 -4.33 27.15
CA THR A 145 5.54 -2.89 27.11
C THR A 145 4.95 -2.45 25.77
N MET A 146 3.77 -1.84 25.78
CA MET A 146 3.03 -1.55 24.54
C MET A 146 3.46 -0.24 23.85
N THR A 147 4.68 0.24 24.08
CA THR A 147 5.11 1.58 23.64
C THR A 147 5.39 1.62 22.14
N ASP A 148 5.97 0.55 21.62
CA ASP A 148 6.27 0.31 20.21
C ASP A 148 5.02 0.10 19.33
N TRP A 149 3.88 -0.24 19.93
CA TRP A 149 2.57 -0.29 19.27
C TRP A 149 1.95 1.09 18.99
N ALA A 150 2.44 2.16 19.63
CA ALA A 150 1.87 3.50 19.53
C ALA A 150 1.65 4.00 18.08
N PRO A 151 2.57 3.79 17.11
CA PRO A 151 2.34 4.18 15.71
C PRO A 151 1.13 3.48 15.08
N LEU A 152 0.94 2.18 15.35
CA LEU A 152 -0.20 1.41 14.83
C LEU A 152 -1.51 1.84 15.49
N VAL A 153 -1.49 2.03 16.80
CA VAL A 153 -2.66 2.48 17.58
C VAL A 153 -3.07 3.92 17.22
N SER A 154 -2.12 4.78 16.87
CA SER A 154 -2.45 6.14 16.41
C SER A 154 -3.05 6.19 15.00
N SER A 155 -2.93 5.10 14.23
CA SER A 155 -3.48 5.00 12.87
C SER A 155 -4.90 4.44 12.89
N PRO A 156 -5.88 5.10 12.24
CA PRO A 156 -7.25 4.57 12.12
C PRO A 156 -7.36 3.21 11.44
N THR A 157 -6.34 2.79 10.68
CA THR A 157 -6.29 1.48 10.01
C THR A 157 -5.36 0.48 10.71
N GLY A 158 -4.63 0.92 11.74
CA GLY A 158 -3.67 0.09 12.48
C GLY A 158 -4.24 -0.59 13.72
N HIS A 159 -5.49 -0.28 14.05
CA HIS A 159 -6.19 -0.92 15.14
C HIS A 159 -7.69 -0.98 14.85
N ILE A 160 -8.38 -1.82 15.62
CA ILE A 160 -9.81 -1.73 15.84
C ILE A 160 -10.06 -1.53 17.32
N THR A 161 -11.20 -0.92 17.64
CA THR A 161 -11.69 -0.83 19.00
C THR A 161 -13.00 -1.58 19.11
N ASP A 162 -13.19 -2.25 20.23
CA ASP A 162 -14.49 -2.77 20.59
C ASP A 162 -15.36 -1.68 21.20
N THR A 163 -16.67 -1.92 21.21
CA THR A 163 -17.60 -1.15 22.02
C THR A 163 -17.55 -1.62 23.46
N ILE A 164 -17.41 -0.68 24.38
CA ILE A 164 -17.43 -0.97 25.82
C ILE A 164 -18.85 -0.84 26.39
N GLU A 165 -19.09 -1.42 27.57
CA GLU A 165 -20.36 -1.25 28.28
C GLU A 165 -20.75 0.25 28.43
N PRO A 166 -22.06 0.60 28.29
CA PRO A 166 -23.23 -0.28 28.18
C PRO A 166 -23.67 -0.58 26.73
N THR A 167 -22.88 -0.21 25.72
CA THR A 167 -23.24 -0.37 24.30
C THR A 167 -22.63 -1.58 23.62
N ASP A 168 -21.73 -2.26 24.32
CA ASP A 168 -21.17 -3.56 23.98
C ASP A 168 -22.30 -4.57 23.63
N PRO A 169 -22.24 -5.24 22.46
CA PRO A 169 -23.21 -6.25 22.04
C PRO A 169 -23.02 -7.62 22.73
N ASP A 170 -21.87 -7.92 23.34
CA ASP A 170 -21.64 -9.07 24.23
C ASP A 170 -21.07 -8.69 25.61
N PRO A 171 -21.81 -7.86 26.36
CA PRO A 171 -21.36 -7.36 27.63
C PRO A 171 -21.22 -8.50 28.64
N ASN A 172 -20.05 -8.57 29.26
CA ASN A 172 -19.75 -9.60 30.26
C ASN A 172 -19.89 -9.10 31.72
N GLY A 173 -20.20 -7.81 31.93
CA GLY A 173 -20.37 -7.21 33.26
C GLY A 173 -19.07 -6.98 34.04
N GLN A 174 -17.90 -7.25 33.46
CA GLN A 174 -16.59 -7.15 34.10
C GLN A 174 -15.57 -6.46 33.17
N PRO A 175 -15.15 -5.22 33.45
CA PRO A 175 -14.15 -4.50 32.64
C PRO A 175 -12.81 -5.25 32.46
N SER A 176 -12.51 -6.21 33.34
CA SER A 176 -11.31 -7.03 33.22
C SER A 176 -11.41 -8.18 32.23
N ASP A 177 -12.60 -8.47 31.71
CA ASP A 177 -12.84 -9.51 30.71
C ASP A 177 -13.20 -8.92 29.33
N ASP A 178 -13.55 -7.62 29.29
CA ASP A 178 -13.93 -6.82 28.12
C ASP A 178 -12.69 -6.32 27.35
N LEU A 179 -12.56 -6.75 26.09
CA LEU A 179 -11.54 -6.34 25.12
C LEU A 179 -11.89 -4.96 24.57
N TYR A 180 -10.89 -4.09 24.48
CA TYR A 180 -11.10 -2.71 24.05
C TYR A 180 -10.38 -2.36 22.77
N LEU A 181 -9.13 -2.78 22.62
CA LEU A 181 -8.27 -2.34 21.52
C LEU A 181 -7.45 -3.48 21.00
N LEU A 182 -7.33 -3.56 19.68
CA LEU A 182 -6.65 -4.65 18.99
C LEU A 182 -5.84 -4.11 17.83
N SER A 183 -4.63 -4.63 17.69
CA SER A 183 -3.73 -4.32 16.58
C SER A 183 -3.06 -5.58 16.09
N ALA A 184 -2.80 -5.65 14.79
CA ALA A 184 -2.01 -6.71 14.19
C ALA A 184 -1.10 -6.13 13.10
N TYR A 185 0.12 -6.66 13.04
CA TYR A 185 1.17 -6.16 12.16
C TYR A 185 2.01 -7.33 11.63
N GLY A 186 2.29 -7.35 10.33
CA GLY A 186 3.11 -8.37 9.69
C GLY A 186 4.41 -7.82 9.12
N ASP A 187 5.55 -8.25 9.65
CA ASP A 187 6.85 -8.05 9.00
C ASP A 187 7.19 -9.23 8.06
N THR A 188 8.42 -9.32 7.59
CA THR A 188 8.87 -10.42 6.70
C THR A 188 8.94 -11.79 7.36
N SER A 189 9.05 -11.84 8.69
CA SER A 189 9.36 -13.04 9.48
C SER A 189 8.23 -13.44 10.44
N TYR A 190 7.48 -12.48 10.95
CA TYR A 190 6.49 -12.67 12.01
C TYR A 190 5.20 -11.90 11.76
N LEU A 191 4.12 -12.48 12.25
CA LEU A 191 2.86 -11.81 12.57
C LEU A 191 2.91 -11.41 14.05
N TYR A 192 2.75 -10.12 14.32
CA TYR A 192 2.63 -9.54 15.66
C TYR A 192 1.17 -9.23 15.94
N LEU A 193 0.75 -9.50 17.16
CA LEU A 193 -0.62 -9.40 17.62
C LEU A 193 -0.63 -8.68 18.97
N HIS A 194 -1.47 -7.68 19.12
CA HIS A 194 -1.66 -6.93 20.36
C HIS A 194 -3.15 -6.79 20.68
N ALA A 195 -3.50 -6.99 21.94
CA ALA A 195 -4.82 -6.68 22.44
C ALA A 195 -4.75 -6.08 23.84
N THR A 196 -5.70 -5.20 24.14
CA THR A 196 -5.90 -4.54 25.43
C THR A 196 -7.34 -4.74 25.86
N ARG A 197 -7.55 -4.95 27.16
CA ARG A 197 -8.84 -4.93 27.84
C ARG A 197 -9.12 -3.57 28.47
N VAL A 198 -10.38 -3.31 28.79
CA VAL A 198 -10.80 -2.07 29.47
C VAL A 198 -10.09 -1.90 30.82
N ALA A 199 -9.88 -2.99 31.56
CA ALA A 199 -9.15 -2.99 32.82
C ALA A 199 -8.27 -4.23 33.00
N GLY A 200 -7.25 -4.11 33.87
CA GLY A 200 -6.39 -5.24 34.24
C GLY A 200 -7.11 -6.26 35.11
N GLY A 201 -6.95 -7.55 34.78
CA GLY A 201 -7.54 -8.67 35.52
C GLY A 201 -6.54 -9.39 36.43
N SER A 202 -7.04 -10.08 37.46
CA SER A 202 -6.23 -10.99 38.31
C SER A 202 -6.62 -12.46 38.18
N ALA A 203 -7.76 -12.73 37.54
CA ALA A 203 -8.24 -14.07 37.26
C ALA A 203 -7.34 -14.77 36.22
N ASN A 204 -7.50 -16.09 36.13
CA ASN A 204 -6.94 -16.84 35.01
C ASN A 204 -7.71 -16.48 33.74
N ALA A 205 -7.02 -16.15 32.67
CA ALA A 205 -7.65 -15.63 31.47
C ALA A 205 -7.00 -16.18 30.21
N PHE A 206 -7.83 -16.59 29.26
CA PHE A 206 -7.41 -17.14 27.97
C PHE A 206 -7.68 -16.15 26.85
N TRP A 207 -6.61 -15.55 26.34
CA TRP A 207 -6.62 -14.69 25.17
C TRP A 207 -6.59 -15.58 23.93
N THR A 208 -7.69 -15.61 23.19
CA THR A 208 -7.88 -16.49 22.04
C THR A 208 -7.90 -15.65 20.77
N MET A 209 -6.95 -15.89 19.88
CA MET A 209 -6.77 -15.17 18.62
C MET A 209 -7.03 -16.12 17.46
N TYR A 210 -8.00 -15.77 16.62
CA TYR A 210 -8.31 -16.47 15.37
C TYR A 210 -7.52 -15.83 14.24
N LEU A 211 -6.82 -16.65 13.46
CA LEU A 211 -5.93 -16.23 12.38
C LEU A 211 -6.40 -16.85 11.07
N ASP A 212 -7.09 -16.04 10.26
CA ASP A 212 -7.55 -16.36 8.89
C ASP A 212 -6.42 -15.97 7.93
N ILE A 213 -5.69 -16.98 7.45
CA ILE A 213 -4.39 -16.83 6.76
C ILE A 213 -4.54 -16.49 5.29
N ASP A 214 -5.65 -16.88 4.66
CA ASP A 214 -5.96 -16.53 3.27
C ASP A 214 -6.89 -15.29 3.15
N ALA A 215 -7.36 -14.79 4.29
CA ALA A 215 -8.16 -13.59 4.47
C ALA A 215 -9.51 -13.62 3.75
N ASP A 216 -10.10 -14.79 3.58
CA ASP A 216 -11.39 -14.97 2.90
C ASP A 216 -12.60 -14.62 3.79
N GLY A 217 -12.37 -14.36 5.08
CA GLY A 217 -13.39 -14.03 6.07
C GLY A 217 -14.04 -15.25 6.72
N ARG A 218 -13.46 -16.44 6.55
CA ARG A 218 -13.92 -17.71 7.08
C ARG A 218 -12.74 -18.40 7.78
N MET A 219 -13.07 -19.34 8.65
CA MET A 219 -12.12 -20.12 9.44
C MET A 219 -12.25 -21.58 9.01
N GLU A 220 -11.16 -22.14 8.48
CA GLU A 220 -11.10 -23.50 7.97
C GLU A 220 -9.94 -24.28 8.61
N ALA A 221 -10.19 -25.57 8.88
CA ALA A 221 -9.20 -26.41 9.56
C ALA A 221 -7.91 -26.63 8.76
N ALA A 222 -7.96 -26.47 7.43
CA ALA A 222 -6.84 -26.71 6.53
C ALA A 222 -5.84 -25.54 6.49
N THR A 223 -6.34 -24.32 6.57
CA THR A 223 -5.58 -23.08 6.33
C THR A 223 -5.34 -22.30 7.62
N ASP A 224 -6.28 -22.35 8.56
CA ASP A 224 -6.33 -21.36 9.63
C ASP A 224 -5.93 -21.88 11.00
N PHE A 225 -5.69 -20.92 11.89
CA PHE A 225 -5.09 -21.18 13.19
C PHE A 225 -5.81 -20.43 14.30
N VAL A 226 -5.61 -20.96 15.51
CA VAL A 226 -6.03 -20.30 16.75
C VAL A 226 -4.83 -20.24 17.68
N LEU A 227 -4.40 -19.04 18.05
CA LEU A 227 -3.39 -18.84 19.08
C LEU A 227 -4.10 -18.61 20.42
N VAL A 228 -3.77 -19.44 21.41
CA VAL A 228 -4.32 -19.31 22.76
C VAL A 228 -3.20 -18.97 23.73
N VAL A 229 -3.33 -17.85 24.42
CA VAL A 229 -2.45 -17.49 25.54
C VAL A 229 -3.22 -17.62 26.85
N ASN A 230 -2.73 -18.49 27.72
CA ASN A 230 -3.20 -18.59 29.10
C ASN A 230 -2.36 -17.67 29.99
N THR A 231 -3.02 -16.76 30.68
CA THR A 231 -2.40 -15.81 31.61
C THR A 231 -3.01 -15.93 32.99
N ARG A 232 -2.21 -15.65 34.02
CA ARG A 232 -2.69 -15.55 35.40
C ARG A 232 -1.86 -14.53 36.15
N MET A 233 -2.52 -13.65 36.90
CA MET A 233 -1.85 -12.53 37.58
C MET A 233 -1.06 -11.71 36.57
N SER A 234 0.27 -11.60 36.69
CA SER A 234 1.15 -10.90 35.73
C SER A 234 2.06 -11.87 34.97
N SER A 235 1.61 -13.11 34.77
CA SER A 235 2.42 -14.17 34.15
C SER A 235 1.70 -14.83 32.98
N VAL A 236 2.46 -15.08 31.92
CA VAL A 236 2.07 -15.99 30.84
C VAL A 236 2.33 -17.41 31.30
N LEU A 237 1.28 -18.23 31.40
CA LEU A 237 1.37 -19.63 31.79
C LEU A 237 1.67 -20.54 30.59
N SER A 238 1.06 -20.23 29.44
CA SER A 238 1.31 -20.94 28.20
C SER A 238 0.90 -20.11 27.00
N THR A 239 1.59 -20.30 25.88
CA THR A 239 1.19 -19.83 24.57
C THR A 239 1.20 -21.04 23.63
N THR A 240 0.04 -21.37 23.06
CA THR A 240 -0.11 -22.54 22.21
C THR A 240 -0.82 -22.16 20.93
N LEU A 241 -0.17 -22.45 19.80
CA LEU A 241 -0.78 -22.35 18.47
C LEU A 241 -1.51 -23.66 18.18
N TYR A 242 -2.75 -23.57 17.72
CA TYR A 242 -3.56 -24.70 17.27
C TYR A 242 -3.94 -24.52 15.82
N ARG A 243 -4.13 -25.63 15.11
CA ARG A 243 -4.97 -25.62 13.92
C ARG A 243 -6.40 -25.28 14.33
N TYR A 244 -7.09 -24.55 13.46
CA TYR A 244 -8.53 -24.44 13.61
C TYR A 244 -9.18 -25.83 13.44
N GLY A 245 -10.23 -26.11 14.21
CA GLY A 245 -10.90 -27.42 14.24
C GLY A 245 -12.36 -27.39 13.81
N GLY A 246 -12.89 -26.22 13.44
CA GLY A 246 -14.24 -26.08 12.88
C GLY A 246 -14.31 -26.36 11.38
N VAL A 247 -15.49 -26.15 10.79
CA VAL A 247 -15.72 -26.37 9.36
C VAL A 247 -16.30 -25.10 8.77
N ASP A 248 -15.43 -24.32 8.12
CA ASP A 248 -15.82 -23.20 7.29
C ASP A 248 -16.72 -22.18 8.02
N ASP A 249 -16.23 -21.70 9.16
CA ASP A 249 -17.01 -20.86 10.06
C ASP A 249 -16.70 -19.37 9.80
N PRO A 250 -17.68 -18.47 9.73
CA PRO A 250 -17.39 -17.05 9.52
C PRO A 250 -16.56 -16.49 10.69
N ILE A 251 -15.47 -15.77 10.38
CA ILE A 251 -14.63 -15.11 11.40
C ILE A 251 -15.25 -13.80 11.90
N ASN A 252 -16.19 -13.22 11.15
CA ASN A 252 -16.69 -11.87 11.40
C ASN A 252 -17.84 -11.82 12.41
N GLY A 253 -17.90 -10.71 13.14
CA GLY A 253 -19.04 -10.28 13.95
C GLY A 253 -18.67 -10.12 15.42
N ASP A 254 -18.78 -8.89 15.90
CA ASP A 254 -18.84 -8.53 17.32
C ASP A 254 -20.15 -9.07 17.93
N GLY A 255 -20.13 -9.50 19.20
CA GLY A 255 -21.25 -10.21 19.82
C GLY A 255 -21.54 -11.62 19.27
N SER A 256 -20.80 -12.07 18.25
CA SER A 256 -20.97 -13.38 17.66
C SER A 256 -19.85 -14.32 18.09
N LYS A 257 -20.23 -15.43 18.73
CA LYS A 257 -19.27 -16.47 19.09
C LYS A 257 -18.77 -17.11 17.80
N THR A 258 -17.48 -16.95 17.50
CA THR A 258 -16.83 -17.66 16.40
C THR A 258 -17.10 -19.14 16.60
N VAL A 259 -17.77 -19.77 15.64
CA VAL A 259 -18.13 -21.19 15.72
C VAL A 259 -16.83 -22.01 15.65
N GLY A 260 -16.86 -23.29 16.05
CA GLY A 260 -15.74 -24.23 15.88
C GLY A 260 -15.05 -24.68 17.17
N SER A 261 -13.92 -25.36 17.00
CA SER A 261 -13.15 -26.01 18.08
C SER A 261 -11.64 -25.83 17.86
N LEU A 262 -10.84 -26.12 18.88
CA LEU A 262 -9.39 -26.20 18.73
C LEU A 262 -9.00 -27.56 18.13
N GLY A 263 -8.23 -27.54 17.04
CA GLY A 263 -7.66 -28.74 16.43
C GLY A 263 -6.37 -29.21 17.12
N SER A 264 -5.47 -29.82 16.35
CA SER A 264 -4.15 -30.22 16.85
C SER A 264 -3.27 -29.02 17.18
N SER A 265 -2.44 -29.15 18.21
CA SER A 265 -1.41 -28.15 18.50
C SER A 265 -0.32 -28.17 17.44
N VAL A 266 0.23 -26.99 17.16
CA VAL A 266 1.29 -26.75 16.18
C VAL A 266 2.52 -26.28 16.93
N ALA A 267 3.67 -26.91 16.68
CA ALA A 267 4.93 -26.48 17.25
C ALA A 267 5.34 -25.14 16.64
N ALA A 268 5.45 -24.11 17.47
CA ALA A 268 5.79 -22.76 17.06
C ALA A 268 6.65 -22.07 18.12
N SER A 269 7.67 -21.34 17.68
CA SER A 269 8.51 -20.50 18.55
C SER A 269 7.83 -19.16 18.84
N THR A 270 6.62 -19.20 19.40
CA THR A 270 5.87 -17.99 19.75
C THR A 270 6.50 -17.30 20.95
N THR A 271 6.53 -15.97 20.92
CA THR A 271 6.92 -15.15 22.09
C THR A 271 5.70 -14.35 22.52
N THR A 272 5.49 -14.20 23.82
CA THR A 272 4.36 -13.46 24.39
C THR A 272 4.84 -12.55 25.52
N GLY A 273 4.45 -11.29 25.45
CA GLY A 273 4.63 -10.28 26.48
C GLY A 273 3.30 -9.96 27.12
N TYR A 274 3.29 -9.73 28.43
CA TYR A 274 2.07 -9.39 29.16
C TYR A 274 2.31 -8.16 30.03
N ALA A 275 1.43 -7.16 29.89
CA ALA A 275 1.61 -5.88 30.54
C ALA A 275 1.60 -6.03 32.06
N ALA A 276 2.42 -5.21 32.74
CA ALA A 276 2.57 -5.27 34.19
C ALA A 276 1.26 -4.95 34.94
N ASP A 277 0.42 -4.08 34.36
CA ASP A 277 -0.92 -3.73 34.87
C ASP A 277 -1.98 -4.81 34.57
N ARG A 278 -1.64 -5.77 33.68
CA ARG A 278 -2.44 -6.93 33.28
C ARG A 278 -3.61 -6.58 32.37
N SER A 279 -3.56 -5.42 31.71
CA SER A 279 -4.60 -4.97 30.79
C SER A 279 -4.32 -5.38 29.34
N ALA A 280 -3.06 -5.62 28.97
CA ALA A 280 -2.68 -5.83 27.58
C ALA A 280 -1.74 -7.00 27.39
N ILE A 281 -1.82 -7.61 26.21
CA ILE A 281 -0.96 -8.70 25.76
C ILE A 281 -0.42 -8.38 24.38
N GLU A 282 0.80 -8.83 24.14
CA GLU A 282 1.37 -8.87 22.80
C GLU A 282 2.00 -10.24 22.54
N CYS A 283 1.98 -10.65 21.29
CA CYS A 283 2.66 -11.87 20.88
C CYS A 283 3.13 -11.81 19.45
N ARG A 284 4.09 -12.68 19.12
CA ARG A 284 4.53 -12.91 17.76
C ARG A 284 4.47 -14.38 17.37
N VAL A 285 4.06 -14.63 16.14
CA VAL A 285 4.03 -15.97 15.53
C VAL A 285 4.88 -15.94 14.25
N PRO A 286 5.84 -16.86 14.08
CA PRO A 286 6.58 -16.95 12.82
C PRO A 286 5.65 -17.32 11.67
N TRP A 287 5.78 -16.66 10.52
CA TRP A 287 5.02 -17.01 9.30
C TRP A 287 5.19 -18.47 8.89
N SER A 288 6.40 -19.01 9.09
CA SER A 288 6.70 -20.42 8.82
C SER A 288 5.89 -21.39 9.68
N ALA A 289 5.51 -21.02 10.91
CA ALA A 289 4.66 -21.84 11.77
C ALA A 289 3.20 -21.85 11.30
N LEU A 290 2.79 -20.81 10.57
CA LEU A 290 1.50 -20.68 9.92
C LEU A 290 1.48 -21.36 8.53
N GLY A 291 2.58 -22.01 8.12
CA GLY A 291 2.67 -22.73 6.86
C GLY A 291 2.84 -21.84 5.62
N VAL A 292 3.15 -20.56 5.80
CA VAL A 292 3.40 -19.61 4.71
C VAL A 292 4.87 -19.18 4.67
N ALA A 293 5.39 -18.93 3.48
CA ALA A 293 6.81 -18.61 3.27
C ALA A 293 7.20 -17.20 3.73
N GLY A 294 6.20 -16.36 4.02
CA GLY A 294 6.37 -15.00 4.48
C GLY A 294 5.01 -14.35 4.66
N ARG A 295 5.03 -13.03 4.75
CA ARG A 295 3.83 -12.22 4.94
C ARG A 295 2.78 -12.45 3.85
N VAL A 296 1.56 -12.72 4.30
CA VAL A 296 0.35 -12.77 3.47
C VAL A 296 -0.70 -11.83 4.08
N PRO A 297 -1.70 -11.37 3.33
CA PRO A 297 -2.88 -10.77 3.93
C PRO A 297 -3.45 -11.74 4.98
N THR A 298 -3.62 -11.27 6.21
CA THR A 298 -4.14 -12.10 7.30
C THR A 298 -5.22 -11.32 8.01
N ARG A 299 -6.38 -11.96 8.19
CA ARG A 299 -7.45 -11.41 9.01
C ARG A 299 -7.35 -12.00 10.41
N VAL A 300 -7.55 -11.17 11.41
CA VAL A 300 -7.46 -11.56 12.81
C VAL A 300 -8.72 -11.18 13.56
N LYS A 301 -9.13 -12.03 14.49
CA LYS A 301 -10.18 -11.75 15.48
C LYS A 301 -9.69 -12.18 16.85
N TRP A 302 -10.14 -11.49 17.89
CA TRP A 302 -9.84 -11.89 19.25
C TRP A 302 -11.09 -12.23 20.03
N SER A 303 -10.89 -13.04 21.05
CA SER A 303 -11.89 -13.35 22.04
C SER A 303 -11.24 -13.57 23.38
N MET A 304 -11.94 -13.14 24.42
CA MET A 304 -11.68 -13.57 25.77
C MET A 304 -12.48 -14.81 26.10
N THR A 305 -11.80 -15.79 26.68
CA THR A 305 -12.38 -17.09 27.01
C THR A 305 -12.07 -17.50 28.44
N SER A 306 -12.98 -18.25 29.06
CA SER A 306 -12.82 -18.85 30.40
C SER A 306 -12.02 -20.16 30.40
N GLY A 307 -11.70 -20.66 29.21
CA GLY A 307 -10.99 -21.92 28.98
C GLY A 307 -10.88 -22.24 27.50
N ILE A 308 -10.45 -23.47 27.20
CA ILE A 308 -10.12 -23.89 25.82
C ILE A 308 -11.27 -24.61 25.08
N THR A 309 -12.42 -24.79 25.72
CA THR A 309 -13.59 -25.43 25.10
C THR A 309 -14.40 -24.38 24.33
N LEU A 310 -14.08 -24.21 23.05
CA LEU A 310 -14.78 -23.28 22.14
C LEU A 310 -16.02 -23.96 21.51
N PRO A 311 -17.08 -23.21 21.19
CA PRO A 311 -17.28 -21.77 21.46
C PRO A 311 -17.92 -21.50 22.84
N SER A 312 -18.24 -22.53 23.62
CA SER A 312 -19.06 -22.38 24.84
C SER A 312 -18.39 -21.54 25.94
N MET A 313 -17.05 -21.46 25.94
CA MET A 313 -16.27 -20.70 26.92
C MET A 313 -15.92 -19.27 26.50
N VAL A 314 -16.38 -18.77 25.34
CA VAL A 314 -16.23 -17.35 24.95
C VAL A 314 -17.03 -16.48 25.92
N ILE A 315 -16.31 -15.54 26.55
CA ILE A 315 -16.79 -14.53 27.49
C ILE A 315 -17.11 -13.23 26.73
N ASP A 316 -16.18 -12.84 25.86
CA ASP A 316 -16.20 -11.57 25.13
C ASP A 316 -15.42 -11.74 23.81
N ASN A 317 -15.72 -10.96 22.78
CA ASN A 317 -15.06 -11.03 21.48
C ASN A 317 -15.19 -9.75 20.68
N THR A 318 -14.29 -9.57 19.72
CA THR A 318 -14.21 -8.32 18.97
C THR A 318 -14.62 -8.49 17.51
N PRO A 319 -14.85 -7.40 16.77
CA PRO A 319 -14.79 -7.43 15.32
C PRO A 319 -13.47 -8.03 14.81
N SER A 320 -13.44 -8.47 13.55
CA SER A 320 -12.19 -8.86 12.89
C SER A 320 -11.51 -7.64 12.23
N MET A 321 -10.20 -7.72 12.05
CA MET A 321 -9.42 -6.73 11.30
C MET A 321 -8.43 -7.38 10.36
N MET A 322 -7.98 -6.63 9.36
CA MET A 322 -6.82 -7.03 8.55
C MET A 322 -5.54 -6.63 9.28
N ALA A 323 -4.56 -7.53 9.33
CA ALA A 323 -3.23 -7.20 9.83
C ALA A 323 -2.57 -6.15 8.92
N VAL A 324 -1.97 -5.13 9.53
CA VAL A 324 -1.23 -4.10 8.81
C VAL A 324 0.04 -4.69 8.20
N THR A 325 0.31 -4.30 6.96
CA THR A 325 1.54 -4.67 6.26
C THR A 325 2.24 -3.39 5.77
N PRO A 326 3.53 -3.19 6.05
CA PRO A 326 4.30 -2.10 5.43
C PRO A 326 4.46 -2.33 3.93
#